data_AF-W1VLI0-F1
#
_entry.id   AF-W1VLI0-F1
#
_cell.length_a   1.000
_cell.length_b   1.000
_cell.length_c   1.000
_cell.angle_alpha   90.00
_cell.angle_beta   90.00
_cell.angle_gamma   90.00
#
_symmetry.space_group_name_H-M   'P 1'
#
loop_
_entity.id
_entity.type
_entity.pdbx_description
1 polymer ?
#
loop_
_entity_poly.entity_id
_entity_poly.type
_entity_poly.pdbx_seq_one_letter_code
_entity_poly.pdbx_strand_id
1 'polypeptide(L)'
;MTSSHLLTGVRPYGEDPTDILIADGQIAALGPEAASQAPSGTQRHDLEGLVALPGLVDLHTHLREPGGESAETVFSGTRAAAVGGYTAVFAMANTHPVQDNAGVVEQVLRLGREAGWVDVHPVGAVSQGLEGKHLSEMGAMAHSAARVRVFSDDGKCVSDPVLMRRALEYVKAFDGVIAQHSQDPRLTEGSQMHEGAVSAELGLRGWPAVAEESIIARDVLLAEHVGSRLHVCHLSTAGSVDLVRWAKGRGIQVTAEVTPHHLLLTDELARSYSPLYKVNPPLRTAEDVEAVRQALADGTIDVVGTDHAPHPLESKDCEWQAGAFGMTGLETALPVLIETMVSTGRMS
;
A
#
# COMPACT_ATOMS: atom_id res chain seq x y z
N MET A 1 -20.90 24.97 -12.83
CA MET A 1 -22.27 24.63 -12.39
C MET A 1 -22.11 23.94 -11.05
N THR A 2 -22.76 24.42 -10.00
CA THR A 2 -22.75 23.77 -8.68
C THR A 2 -23.51 22.44 -8.81
N SER A 3 -22.78 21.33 -8.90
CA SER A 3 -23.38 20.00 -8.96
C SER A 3 -23.84 19.61 -7.56
N SER A 4 -25.10 19.23 -7.43
CA SER A 4 -25.66 18.70 -6.18
C SER A 4 -26.25 17.31 -6.42
N HIS A 5 -25.96 16.40 -5.50
CA HIS A 5 -26.41 15.02 -5.53
C HIS A 5 -27.07 14.66 -4.19
N LEU A 6 -28.24 14.03 -4.24
CA LEU A 6 -28.90 13.49 -3.07
C LEU A 6 -28.93 11.97 -3.19
N LEU A 7 -28.22 11.30 -2.29
CA LEU A 7 -28.19 9.86 -2.15
C LEU A 7 -29.29 9.48 -1.16
N THR A 8 -30.26 8.65 -1.56
CA THR A 8 -31.39 8.31 -0.68
C THR A 8 -31.34 6.86 -0.21
N GLY A 9 -31.73 6.62 1.04
CA GLY A 9 -31.87 5.27 1.61
C GLY A 9 -30.56 4.48 1.77
N VAL A 10 -29.41 5.13 1.67
CA VAL A 10 -28.09 4.48 1.78
C VAL A 10 -27.74 4.22 3.25
N ARG A 11 -26.89 3.24 3.53
CA ARG A 11 -26.49 2.85 4.91
C ARG A 11 -25.05 3.27 5.20
N PRO A 12 -24.80 4.44 5.85
CA PRO A 12 -23.45 4.84 6.24
C PRO A 12 -22.85 3.77 7.17
N TYR A 13 -21.64 3.30 6.86
CA TYR A 13 -20.95 2.24 7.63
C TYR A 13 -21.77 0.94 7.82
N GLY A 14 -22.82 0.72 7.03
CA GLY A 14 -23.73 -0.42 7.18
C GLY A 14 -24.77 -0.27 8.28
N GLU A 15 -24.90 0.91 8.89
CA GLU A 15 -25.84 1.21 9.97
C GLU A 15 -27.28 1.46 9.45
N ASP A 16 -28.05 2.31 10.12
CA ASP A 16 -29.42 2.62 9.75
C ASP A 16 -29.49 3.41 8.42
N PRO A 17 -30.45 3.11 7.53
CA PRO A 17 -30.62 3.85 6.28
C PRO A 17 -30.84 5.34 6.51
N THR A 18 -30.21 6.17 5.68
CA THR A 18 -30.30 7.63 5.75
C THR A 18 -30.11 8.26 4.36
N ASP A 19 -30.35 9.56 4.27
CA ASP A 19 -30.10 10.34 3.06
C ASP A 19 -28.80 11.16 3.22
N ILE A 20 -28.05 11.33 2.12
CA ILE A 20 -26.81 12.12 2.09
C ILE A 20 -26.92 13.16 0.98
N LEU A 21 -26.82 14.44 1.35
CA LEU A 21 -26.74 15.54 0.39
C LEU A 21 -25.28 15.92 0.16
N ILE A 22 -24.85 15.86 -1.09
CA ILE A 22 -23.55 16.34 -1.55
C ILE A 22 -23.77 17.61 -2.37
N ALA A 23 -23.12 18.71 -1.99
CA ALA A 23 -23.13 19.97 -2.72
C ALA A 23 -21.71 20.52 -2.83
N ASP A 24 -21.33 20.96 -4.03
CA ASP A 24 -20.02 21.57 -4.30
C ASP A 24 -18.83 20.72 -3.81
N GLY A 25 -18.95 19.40 -3.98
CA GLY A 25 -17.93 18.42 -3.60
C GLY A 25 -17.83 18.14 -2.09
N GLN A 26 -18.78 18.62 -1.29
CA GLN A 26 -18.81 18.42 0.16
C GLN A 26 -20.10 17.73 0.61
N ILE A 27 -20.02 16.97 1.70
CA ILE A 27 -21.21 16.48 2.40
C ILE A 27 -21.87 17.68 3.09
N ALA A 28 -23.01 18.12 2.56
CA ALA A 28 -23.71 19.30 3.03
C ALA A 28 -24.70 19.00 4.15
N ALA A 29 -25.36 17.84 4.11
CA ALA A 29 -26.31 17.40 5.12
C ALA A 29 -26.50 15.88 5.12
N LEU A 30 -26.98 15.35 6.25
CA LEU A 30 -27.33 13.94 6.45
C LEU A 30 -28.76 13.81 6.99
N GLY A 31 -29.41 12.68 6.74
CA GLY A 31 -30.72 12.35 7.27
C GLY A 31 -31.84 13.27 6.77
N PRO A 32 -32.85 13.60 7.61
CA PRO A 32 -34.00 14.40 7.19
C PRO A 32 -33.63 15.79 6.63
N GLU A 33 -32.48 16.32 7.05
CA GLU A 33 -31.97 17.59 6.56
C GLU A 33 -31.47 17.51 5.11
N ALA A 34 -30.96 16.36 4.66
CA ALA A 34 -30.45 16.17 3.31
C ALA A 34 -31.51 16.43 2.23
N ALA A 35 -32.72 15.89 2.42
CA ALA A 35 -33.81 16.08 1.48
C ALA A 35 -34.41 17.51 1.53
N SER A 36 -34.45 18.13 2.71
CA SER A 36 -35.05 19.47 2.91
C SER A 36 -34.12 20.60 2.47
N GLN A 37 -32.81 20.41 2.54
CA GLN A 37 -31.80 21.38 2.11
C GLN A 37 -31.36 21.20 0.65
N ALA A 38 -31.78 20.12 -0.03
CA ALA A 38 -31.44 19.85 -1.42
C ALA A 38 -31.89 21.00 -2.35
N PRO A 39 -30.96 21.71 -3.03
CA PRO A 39 -31.31 22.76 -3.97
C PRO A 39 -32.19 22.28 -5.13
N SER A 40 -32.90 23.21 -5.77
CA SER A 40 -33.63 22.89 -7.01
C SER A 40 -32.67 22.38 -8.09
N GLY A 41 -33.03 21.28 -8.75
CA GLY A 41 -32.18 20.62 -9.75
C GLY A 41 -31.17 19.62 -9.19
N THR A 42 -31.20 19.32 -7.89
CA THR A 42 -30.39 18.25 -7.28
C THR A 42 -30.65 16.91 -7.97
N GLN A 43 -29.59 16.24 -8.42
CA GLN A 43 -29.69 14.90 -8.99
C GLN A 43 -29.91 13.88 -7.86
N ARG A 44 -30.97 13.09 -7.96
CA ARG A 44 -31.30 12.06 -6.96
C ARG A 44 -30.80 10.69 -7.39
N HIS A 45 -30.24 9.96 -6.45
CA HIS A 45 -29.76 8.60 -6.63
C HIS A 45 -30.39 7.71 -5.54
N ASP A 46 -31.20 6.76 -5.97
CA ASP A 46 -31.78 5.76 -5.07
C ASP A 46 -30.75 4.64 -4.84
N LEU A 47 -30.23 4.56 -3.62
CA LEU A 47 -29.18 3.65 -3.22
C LEU A 47 -29.63 2.75 -2.05
N GLU A 48 -30.94 2.48 -1.96
CA GLU A 48 -31.50 1.60 -0.95
C GLU A 48 -30.80 0.23 -0.93
N GLY A 49 -30.45 -0.23 0.27
CA GLY A 49 -29.75 -1.51 0.48
C GLY A 49 -28.24 -1.47 0.22
N LEU A 50 -27.70 -0.37 -0.30
CA LEU A 50 -26.26 -0.18 -0.46
C LEU A 50 -25.62 0.43 0.79
N VAL A 51 -24.32 0.18 0.96
CA VAL A 51 -23.50 0.72 2.04
C VAL A 51 -22.72 1.92 1.53
N ALA A 52 -22.77 3.03 2.27
CA ALA A 52 -21.90 4.19 2.04
C ALA A 52 -20.70 4.10 2.98
N LEU A 53 -19.52 3.96 2.40
CA LEU A 53 -18.24 4.05 3.13
C LEU A 53 -17.54 5.36 2.76
N PRO A 54 -16.72 5.93 3.66
CA PRO A 54 -15.69 6.86 3.26
C PRO A 54 -14.84 6.23 2.14
N GLY A 55 -14.40 7.05 1.20
CA GLY A 55 -13.48 6.60 0.17
C GLY A 55 -12.21 6.01 0.78
N LEU A 56 -11.81 4.84 0.30
CA LEU A 56 -10.62 4.16 0.80
C LEU A 56 -9.35 4.93 0.41
N VAL A 57 -8.30 4.78 1.21
CA VAL A 57 -6.98 5.34 0.93
C VAL A 57 -5.98 4.20 0.85
N ASP A 58 -5.34 4.02 -0.30
CA ASP A 58 -4.28 3.03 -0.47
C ASP A 58 -2.91 3.71 -0.28
N LEU A 59 -2.14 3.27 0.71
CA LEU A 59 -0.80 3.80 0.97
C LEU A 59 0.29 3.17 0.10
N HIS A 60 -0.04 2.10 -0.66
CA HIS A 60 0.94 1.33 -1.40
C HIS A 60 0.43 0.91 -2.79
N THR A 61 0.71 1.73 -3.81
CA THR A 61 0.28 1.49 -5.19
C THR A 61 1.41 1.74 -6.20
N HIS A 62 1.59 0.83 -7.16
CA HIS A 62 2.46 1.06 -8.33
C HIS A 62 1.63 1.47 -9.55
N LEU A 63 1.66 2.75 -9.91
CA LEU A 63 0.99 3.26 -11.11
C LEU A 63 1.81 3.12 -12.39
N ARG A 64 3.09 2.71 -12.27
CA ARG A 64 4.07 2.41 -13.35
C ARG A 64 4.45 3.57 -14.27
N GLU A 65 3.61 4.59 -14.42
CA GLU A 65 3.91 5.80 -15.18
C GLU A 65 4.55 6.87 -14.26
N PRO A 66 5.68 7.48 -14.67
CA PRO A 66 6.32 7.37 -16.00
C PRO A 66 7.22 6.13 -16.19
N GLY A 67 7.33 5.69 -17.45
CA GLY A 67 8.33 4.73 -17.93
C GLY A 67 7.91 3.26 -17.99
N GLY A 68 6.82 2.88 -17.31
CA GLY A 68 6.23 1.54 -17.30
C GLY A 68 4.82 1.48 -17.89
N GLU A 69 4.48 2.38 -18.82
CA GLU A 69 3.11 2.59 -19.33
C GLU A 69 2.48 1.36 -20.00
N SER A 70 3.30 0.39 -20.44
CA SER A 70 2.81 -0.88 -20.96
C SER A 70 2.20 -1.79 -19.89
N ALA A 71 2.59 -1.59 -18.62
CA ALA A 71 2.06 -2.30 -17.47
C ALA A 71 0.84 -1.59 -16.89
N GLU A 72 0.94 -0.27 -16.68
CA GLU A 72 -0.13 0.58 -16.17
C GLU A 72 0.17 2.06 -16.45
N THR A 73 -0.86 2.88 -16.58
CA THR A 73 -0.75 4.35 -16.63
C THR A 73 -1.39 4.95 -15.38
N VAL A 74 -1.07 6.20 -15.04
CA VAL A 74 -1.76 6.91 -13.95
C VAL A 74 -3.27 6.93 -14.23
N PHE A 75 -3.70 7.12 -15.48
CA PHE A 75 -5.12 7.10 -15.85
C PHE A 75 -5.79 5.74 -15.57
N SER A 76 -5.19 4.64 -16.02
CA SER A 76 -5.79 3.32 -15.85
C SER A 76 -5.74 2.83 -14.40
N GLY A 77 -4.63 3.03 -13.69
CA GLY A 77 -4.50 2.67 -12.27
C GLY A 77 -5.42 3.48 -11.35
N THR A 78 -5.56 4.79 -11.58
CA THR A 78 -6.51 5.61 -10.79
C THR A 78 -7.98 5.25 -11.07
N ARG A 79 -8.29 4.83 -12.30
CA ARG A 79 -9.61 4.29 -12.62
C ARG A 79 -9.87 2.94 -11.93
N ALA A 80 -8.88 2.05 -11.89
CA ALA A 80 -8.96 0.80 -11.14
C ALA A 80 -9.14 1.05 -9.64
N ALA A 81 -8.44 2.05 -9.09
CA ALA A 81 -8.61 2.51 -7.71
C ALA A 81 -10.06 2.96 -7.43
N ALA A 82 -10.63 3.80 -8.30
CA ALA A 82 -12.01 4.25 -8.16
C ALA A 82 -13.02 3.10 -8.20
N VAL A 83 -12.80 2.10 -9.08
CA VAL A 83 -13.63 0.88 -9.14
C VAL A 83 -13.51 0.07 -7.84
N GLY A 84 -12.32 0.00 -7.26
CA GLY A 84 -12.05 -0.63 -5.96
C GLY A 84 -12.60 0.13 -4.75
N GLY A 85 -13.18 1.32 -4.93
CA GLY A 85 -13.71 2.15 -3.84
C GLY A 85 -12.69 3.09 -3.20
N TYR A 86 -11.50 3.24 -3.78
CA TYR A 86 -10.49 4.19 -3.32
C TYR A 86 -10.78 5.59 -3.84
N THR A 87 -10.47 6.60 -3.02
CA THR A 87 -10.49 8.01 -3.40
C THR A 87 -9.11 8.66 -3.33
N ALA A 88 -8.12 7.98 -2.75
CA ALA A 88 -6.73 8.41 -2.78
C ALA A 88 -5.78 7.20 -2.87
N VAL A 89 -4.69 7.36 -3.61
CA VAL A 89 -3.62 6.36 -3.73
C VAL A 89 -2.25 6.99 -3.57
N PHE A 90 -1.31 6.25 -3.00
CA PHE A 90 0.09 6.66 -2.86
C PHE A 90 0.95 5.93 -3.89
N ALA A 91 1.50 6.70 -4.83
CA ALA A 91 2.23 6.18 -5.98
C ALA A 91 3.71 5.96 -5.65
N MET A 92 4.14 4.69 -5.59
CA MET A 92 5.51 4.29 -5.24
C MET A 92 6.58 4.84 -6.19
N ALA A 93 7.78 5.07 -5.64
CA ALA A 93 8.85 5.85 -6.28
C ALA A 93 9.57 5.16 -7.45
N ASN A 94 9.32 3.87 -7.67
CA ASN A 94 10.03 2.99 -8.60
C ASN A 94 9.58 3.08 -10.07
N THR A 95 9.49 4.32 -10.56
CA THR A 95 9.22 4.68 -11.94
C THR A 95 10.51 5.01 -12.71
N HIS A 96 10.39 5.30 -14.01
CA HIS A 96 11.49 5.81 -14.84
C HIS A 96 11.09 7.12 -15.55
N PRO A 97 11.62 8.28 -15.13
CA PRO A 97 12.61 8.49 -14.06
C PRO A 97 12.06 8.15 -12.65
N VAL A 98 12.98 7.84 -11.73
CA VAL A 98 12.68 7.60 -10.31
C VAL A 98 12.15 8.89 -9.68
N GLN A 99 11.22 8.78 -8.75
CA GLN A 99 10.69 9.91 -7.97
C GLN A 99 11.71 10.40 -6.91
N ASP A 100 12.93 10.77 -7.31
CA ASP A 100 14.03 11.16 -6.40
C ASP A 100 14.32 12.66 -6.34
N ASN A 101 13.52 13.47 -7.04
CA ASN A 101 13.62 14.92 -7.08
C ASN A 101 12.24 15.59 -7.25
N ALA A 102 12.18 16.89 -6.97
CA ALA A 102 10.93 17.65 -6.95
C ALA A 102 10.18 17.64 -8.30
N GLY A 103 10.90 17.68 -9.42
CA GLY A 103 10.29 17.73 -10.75
C GLY A 103 9.50 16.47 -11.08
N VAL A 104 10.03 15.30 -10.72
CA VAL A 104 9.37 14.01 -11.00
C VAL A 104 8.13 13.81 -10.11
N VAL A 105 8.22 14.09 -8.79
CA VAL A 105 7.05 13.97 -7.91
C VAL A 105 5.93 14.95 -8.28
N GLU A 106 6.28 16.17 -8.73
CA GLU A 106 5.29 17.13 -9.23
C GLU A 106 4.67 16.69 -10.56
N GLN A 107 5.43 16.00 -11.41
CA GLN A 107 4.88 15.38 -12.62
C GLN A 107 3.85 14.30 -12.28
N VAL A 108 4.16 13.39 -11.36
CA VAL A 108 3.22 12.33 -10.93
C VAL A 108 1.95 12.93 -10.33
N LEU A 109 2.09 13.94 -9.46
CA LEU A 109 0.94 14.69 -8.92
C LEU A 109 0.07 15.29 -10.03
N ARG A 110 0.70 15.91 -11.04
CA ARG A 110 -0.02 16.52 -12.17
C ARG A 110 -0.74 15.47 -13.01
N LEU A 111 -0.10 14.34 -13.31
CA LEU A 111 -0.73 13.22 -14.03
C LEU A 111 -1.97 12.71 -13.29
N GLY A 112 -1.92 12.62 -11.95
CA GLY A 112 -3.08 12.25 -11.14
C GLY A 112 -4.24 13.23 -11.28
N ARG A 113 -3.95 14.54 -11.23
CA ARG A 113 -4.95 15.61 -11.44
C ARG A 113 -5.54 15.58 -12.85
N GLU A 114 -4.72 15.30 -13.86
CA GLU A 114 -5.16 15.19 -15.25
C GLU A 114 -6.02 13.95 -15.49
N ALA A 115 -5.70 12.83 -14.83
CA ALA A 115 -6.51 11.61 -14.87
C ALA A 115 -7.90 11.81 -14.23
N GLY A 116 -7.96 12.50 -13.08
CA GLY A 116 -9.21 12.98 -12.49
C GLY A 116 -10.13 11.92 -11.88
N TRP A 117 -9.64 10.70 -11.62
CA TRP A 117 -10.42 9.61 -11.01
C TRP A 117 -10.30 9.56 -9.48
N VAL A 118 -9.09 9.63 -8.94
CA VAL A 118 -8.79 9.63 -7.49
C VAL A 118 -7.61 10.57 -7.22
N ASP A 119 -7.43 10.98 -5.96
CA ASP A 119 -6.26 11.76 -5.56
C ASP A 119 -4.98 10.91 -5.62
N VAL A 120 -3.94 11.41 -6.26
CA VAL A 120 -2.63 10.74 -6.35
C VAL A 120 -1.62 11.48 -5.49
N HIS A 121 -1.08 10.79 -4.50
CA HIS A 121 -0.03 11.28 -3.62
C HIS A 121 1.30 10.60 -3.99
N PRO A 122 2.28 11.32 -4.56
CA PRO A 122 3.57 10.73 -4.88
C PRO A 122 4.37 10.37 -3.63
N VAL A 123 4.98 9.18 -3.63
CA VAL A 123 6.00 8.75 -2.68
C VAL A 123 7.36 9.13 -3.24
N GLY A 124 8.19 9.79 -2.43
CA GLY A 124 9.55 10.16 -2.83
C GLY A 124 10.54 9.02 -2.56
N ALA A 125 11.52 8.84 -3.42
CA ALA A 125 12.63 7.91 -3.15
C ALA A 125 13.44 8.38 -1.93
N VAL A 126 13.98 7.45 -1.15
CA VAL A 126 14.96 7.75 -0.11
C VAL A 126 16.34 7.99 -0.74
N SER A 127 16.71 7.20 -1.73
CA SER A 127 18.00 7.29 -2.40
C SER A 127 17.89 7.69 -3.87
N GLN A 128 18.93 8.38 -4.35
CA GLN A 128 19.03 8.74 -5.76
C GLN A 128 19.01 7.50 -6.64
N GLY A 129 18.12 7.46 -7.64
CA GLY A 129 17.97 6.34 -8.55
C GLY A 129 17.61 4.99 -7.90
N LEU A 130 17.14 4.99 -6.64
CA LEU A 130 16.98 3.76 -5.83
C LEU A 130 18.29 2.96 -5.72
N GLU A 131 19.45 3.61 -5.67
CA GLU A 131 20.74 2.92 -5.63
C GLU A 131 21.20 2.55 -4.21
N GLY A 132 20.60 3.13 -3.17
CA GLY A 132 21.01 2.90 -1.78
C GLY A 132 22.40 3.45 -1.43
N LYS A 133 22.94 4.41 -2.20
CA LYS A 133 24.28 4.99 -1.99
C LYS A 133 24.27 6.42 -1.46
N HIS A 134 23.38 7.25 -2.02
CA HIS A 134 23.25 8.67 -1.70
C HIS A 134 21.78 9.01 -1.47
N LEU A 135 21.49 9.86 -0.49
CA LEU A 135 20.14 10.37 -0.28
C LEU A 135 19.67 11.13 -1.52
N SER A 136 18.38 11.03 -1.82
CA SER A 136 17.70 11.81 -2.83
C SER A 136 17.50 13.28 -2.38
N GLU A 137 16.87 14.11 -3.22
CA GLU A 137 16.51 15.49 -2.87
C GLU A 137 15.27 15.56 -1.94
N MET A 138 15.24 14.77 -0.87
CA MET A 138 14.07 14.58 0.01
C MET A 138 13.47 15.90 0.49
N GLY A 139 14.34 16.86 0.85
CA GLY A 139 13.92 18.17 1.33
C GLY A 139 13.25 19.01 0.24
N ALA A 140 13.75 18.95 -1.00
CA ALA A 140 13.12 19.63 -2.12
C ALA A 140 11.75 19.03 -2.42
N MET A 141 11.63 17.69 -2.42
CA MET A 141 10.35 17.00 -2.61
C MET A 141 9.32 17.30 -1.51
N ALA A 142 9.77 17.42 -0.25
CA ALA A 142 8.88 17.76 0.87
C ALA A 142 8.33 19.18 0.78
N HIS A 143 9.07 20.12 0.20
CA HIS A 143 8.68 21.52 0.07
C HIS A 143 8.16 21.90 -1.33
N SER A 144 8.08 20.93 -2.24
CA SER A 144 7.55 21.10 -3.60
C SER A 144 6.02 21.23 -3.59
N ALA A 145 5.42 21.46 -4.77
CA ALA A 145 3.96 21.45 -4.91
C ALA A 145 3.32 20.09 -4.56
N ALA A 146 4.09 19.00 -4.65
CA ALA A 146 3.66 17.65 -4.28
C ALA A 146 3.64 17.41 -2.76
N ARG A 147 4.39 18.20 -1.97
CA ARG A 147 4.43 18.12 -0.50
C ARG A 147 4.65 16.71 0.03
N VAL A 148 5.64 16.01 -0.51
CA VAL A 148 5.89 14.60 -0.17
C VAL A 148 6.13 14.43 1.33
N ARG A 149 5.48 13.43 1.94
CA ARG A 149 5.65 13.08 3.37
C ARG A 149 6.00 11.60 3.59
N VAL A 150 5.75 10.75 2.61
CA VAL A 150 6.14 9.33 2.64
C VAL A 150 7.34 9.18 1.72
N PHE A 151 8.41 8.59 2.24
CA PHE A 151 9.61 8.30 1.47
C PHE A 151 9.94 6.82 1.53
N SER A 152 10.19 6.21 0.37
CA SER A 152 10.47 4.78 0.25
C SER A 152 11.34 4.49 -0.95
N ASP A 153 12.25 3.52 -0.83
CA ASP A 153 12.98 2.95 -1.97
C ASP A 153 12.28 1.70 -2.56
N ASP A 154 10.98 1.55 -2.28
CA ASP A 154 10.20 0.35 -2.56
C ASP A 154 10.45 -0.30 -3.95
N GLY A 155 10.45 -1.63 -3.94
CA GLY A 155 11.11 -2.47 -4.95
C GLY A 155 12.59 -2.75 -4.63
N LYS A 156 13.19 -1.99 -3.69
CA LYS A 156 14.50 -2.25 -3.09
C LYS A 156 14.49 -1.89 -1.60
N CYS A 157 15.37 -2.51 -0.85
CA CYS A 157 15.60 -2.16 0.55
C CYS A 157 16.65 -1.07 0.70
N VAL A 158 16.38 -0.06 1.55
CA VAL A 158 17.43 0.80 2.11
C VAL A 158 18.25 -0.03 3.09
N SER A 159 19.21 -0.81 2.56
CA SER A 159 19.94 -1.84 3.30
C SER A 159 21.18 -1.31 4.04
N ASP A 160 21.70 -0.15 3.66
CA ASP A 160 22.81 0.50 4.37
C ASP A 160 22.29 1.18 5.66
N PRO A 161 22.75 0.78 6.86
CA PRO A 161 22.28 1.36 8.13
C PRO A 161 22.65 2.84 8.29
N VAL A 162 23.76 3.29 7.70
CA VAL A 162 24.17 4.70 7.72
C VAL A 162 23.22 5.52 6.86
N LEU A 163 22.85 5.03 5.68
CA LEU A 163 21.89 5.72 4.82
C LEU A 163 20.50 5.76 5.46
N MET A 164 20.02 4.62 5.98
CA MET A 164 18.72 4.54 6.65
C MET A 164 18.64 5.51 7.85
N ARG A 165 19.66 5.51 8.72
CA ARG A 165 19.71 6.43 9.85
C ARG A 165 19.64 7.89 9.40
N ARG A 166 20.40 8.27 8.36
CA ARG A 166 20.37 9.64 7.82
C ARG A 166 19.00 9.98 7.23
N ALA A 167 18.35 9.04 6.53
CA ALA A 167 17.02 9.23 5.99
C ALA A 167 15.99 9.51 7.12
N LEU A 168 16.04 8.71 8.20
CA LEU A 168 15.21 8.90 9.39
C LEU A 168 15.45 10.25 10.07
N GLU A 169 16.71 10.70 10.17
CA GLU A 169 17.07 12.03 10.69
C GLU A 169 16.51 13.14 9.78
N TYR A 170 16.53 12.94 8.46
CA TYR A 170 16.12 13.94 7.48
C TYR A 170 14.60 14.14 7.46
N VAL A 171 13.81 13.05 7.44
CA VAL A 171 12.34 13.16 7.35
C VAL A 171 11.69 13.81 8.56
N LYS A 172 12.34 13.73 9.72
CA LYS A 172 11.89 14.39 10.94
C LYS A 172 11.76 15.91 10.79
N ALA A 173 12.60 16.53 9.96
CA ALA A 173 12.62 17.98 9.78
C ALA A 173 11.33 18.54 9.12
N PHE A 174 10.52 17.69 8.49
CA PHE A 174 9.30 18.09 7.79
C PHE A 174 8.11 17.15 8.08
N ASP A 175 8.13 16.45 9.21
CA ASP A 175 7.08 15.52 9.65
C ASP A 175 6.78 14.41 8.61
N GLY A 176 7.84 13.87 8.01
CA GLY A 176 7.76 12.73 7.11
C GLY A 176 7.93 11.39 7.82
N VAL A 177 7.72 10.32 7.05
CA VAL A 177 7.90 8.92 7.46
C VAL A 177 8.75 8.19 6.42
N ILE A 178 9.64 7.31 6.89
CA ILE A 178 10.29 6.33 6.01
C ILE A 178 9.41 5.08 5.95
N ALA A 179 8.93 4.73 4.76
CA ALA A 179 8.33 3.44 4.50
C ALA A 179 9.40 2.50 3.96
N GLN A 180 9.51 1.30 4.52
CA GLN A 180 10.59 0.36 4.22
C GLN A 180 10.05 -0.93 3.62
N HIS A 181 10.51 -1.21 2.40
CA HIS A 181 10.52 -2.54 1.82
C HIS A 181 11.58 -3.40 2.51
N SER A 182 11.15 -4.19 3.51
CA SER A 182 12.06 -4.89 4.41
C SER A 182 12.60 -6.17 3.78
N GLN A 183 13.77 -6.06 3.14
CA GLN A 183 14.39 -7.17 2.41
C GLN A 183 15.92 -7.10 2.47
N ASP A 184 16.59 -7.93 3.27
CA ASP A 184 18.07 -7.99 3.24
C ASP A 184 18.55 -8.55 1.88
N PRO A 185 19.24 -7.73 1.06
CA PRO A 185 19.55 -8.11 -0.32
C PRO A 185 20.50 -9.30 -0.43
N ARG A 186 21.34 -9.56 0.59
CA ARG A 186 22.28 -10.68 0.57
C ARG A 186 21.61 -11.99 0.91
N LEU A 187 20.55 -11.95 1.72
CA LEU A 187 19.76 -13.13 2.07
C LEU A 187 18.73 -13.48 0.99
N THR A 188 18.33 -12.51 0.16
CA THR A 188 17.25 -12.71 -0.82
C THR A 188 17.70 -12.83 -2.26
N GLU A 189 19.00 -12.68 -2.55
CA GLU A 189 19.54 -12.75 -3.91
C GLU A 189 19.01 -13.98 -4.67
N GLY A 190 18.33 -13.77 -5.79
CA GLY A 190 17.79 -14.86 -6.62
C GLY A 190 16.68 -15.71 -6.00
N SER A 191 16.16 -15.33 -4.82
CA SER A 191 15.04 -16.03 -4.19
C SER A 191 13.78 -15.92 -5.06
N GLN A 192 12.94 -16.95 -5.00
CA GLN A 192 11.79 -17.11 -5.90
C GLN A 192 10.46 -17.22 -5.16
N MET A 193 10.47 -17.75 -3.93
CA MET A 193 9.29 -17.96 -3.07
C MET A 193 9.72 -18.03 -1.60
N HIS A 194 8.78 -18.25 -0.67
CA HIS A 194 9.09 -18.49 0.74
C HIS A 194 10.06 -19.67 0.93
N GLU A 195 11.07 -19.52 1.81
CA GLU A 195 11.94 -20.63 2.22
C GLU A 195 11.23 -21.54 3.22
N GLY A 196 10.86 -22.74 2.78
CA GLY A 196 10.20 -23.74 3.60
C GLY A 196 10.14 -25.12 2.95
N ALA A 197 9.24 -25.96 3.44
CA ALA A 197 9.04 -27.32 2.92
C ALA A 197 8.67 -27.32 1.44
N VAL A 198 7.78 -26.40 1.02
CA VAL A 198 7.32 -26.30 -0.37
C VAL A 198 8.48 -25.91 -1.31
N SER A 199 9.28 -24.90 -0.98
CA SER A 199 10.42 -24.52 -1.82
C SER A 199 11.46 -25.63 -1.96
N ALA A 200 11.69 -26.40 -0.88
CA ALA A 200 12.61 -27.53 -0.88
C ALA A 200 12.12 -28.66 -1.80
N GLU A 201 10.81 -28.94 -1.78
CA GLU A 201 10.19 -29.95 -2.65
C GLU A 201 10.21 -29.53 -4.13
N LEU A 202 9.89 -28.26 -4.42
CA LEU A 202 9.83 -27.72 -5.77
C LEU A 202 11.21 -27.43 -6.38
N GLY A 203 12.28 -27.51 -5.58
CA GLY A 203 13.65 -27.17 -5.99
C GLY A 203 13.83 -25.69 -6.32
N LEU A 204 13.02 -24.81 -5.71
CA LEU A 204 13.08 -23.36 -5.91
C LEU A 204 13.90 -22.70 -4.80
N ARG A 205 14.64 -21.65 -5.15
CA ARG A 205 15.41 -20.89 -4.15
C ARG A 205 14.45 -20.15 -3.22
N GLY A 206 14.47 -20.52 -1.95
CA GLY A 206 13.64 -19.91 -0.90
C GLY A 206 14.16 -18.55 -0.45
N TRP A 207 13.23 -17.70 -0.01
CA TRP A 207 13.47 -16.45 0.68
C TRP A 207 13.21 -16.67 2.19
N PRO A 208 14.27 -16.66 3.03
CA PRO A 208 14.13 -16.88 4.47
C PRO A 208 13.38 -15.74 5.17
N ALA A 209 12.55 -16.08 6.16
CA ALA A 209 11.80 -15.09 6.97
C ALA A 209 12.72 -14.04 7.63
N VAL A 210 13.89 -14.46 8.12
CA VAL A 210 14.88 -13.59 8.76
C VAL A 210 15.39 -12.45 7.87
N ALA A 211 15.27 -12.57 6.55
CA ALA A 211 15.67 -11.50 5.64
C ALA A 211 14.71 -10.29 5.69
N GLU A 212 13.45 -10.49 6.05
CA GLU A 212 12.51 -9.42 6.36
C GLU A 212 12.72 -8.92 7.81
N GLU A 213 12.71 -9.86 8.75
CA GLU A 213 12.75 -9.59 10.20
C GLU A 213 14.01 -8.81 10.61
N SER A 214 15.18 -9.15 10.06
CA SER A 214 16.45 -8.49 10.42
C SER A 214 16.49 -7.01 10.01
N ILE A 215 15.85 -6.65 8.89
CA ILE A 215 15.72 -5.26 8.46
C ILE A 215 14.76 -4.50 9.37
N ILE A 216 13.61 -5.10 9.69
CA ILE A 216 12.64 -4.49 10.62
C ILE A 216 13.28 -4.26 11.99
N ALA A 217 13.96 -5.26 12.55
CA ALA A 217 14.63 -5.15 13.84
C ALA A 217 15.67 -4.02 13.85
N ARG A 218 16.50 -3.93 12.80
CA ARG A 218 17.48 -2.85 12.63
C ARG A 218 16.79 -1.49 12.56
N ASP A 219 15.76 -1.36 11.73
CA ASP A 219 15.14 -0.07 11.44
C ASP A 219 14.32 0.46 12.61
N VAL A 220 13.68 -0.43 13.38
CA VAL A 220 13.04 -0.10 14.65
C VAL A 220 14.05 0.51 15.64
N LEU A 221 15.23 -0.09 15.79
CA LEU A 221 16.28 0.43 16.68
C LEU A 221 16.81 1.79 16.20
N LEU A 222 16.95 1.97 14.89
CA LEU A 222 17.36 3.26 14.31
C LEU A 222 16.28 4.33 14.50
N ALA A 223 15.01 3.98 14.28
CA ALA A 223 13.87 4.88 14.48
C ALA A 223 13.73 5.32 15.94
N GLU A 224 13.93 4.39 16.90
CA GLU A 224 14.01 4.70 18.34
C GLU A 224 15.16 5.66 18.65
N HIS A 225 16.36 5.36 18.15
CA HIS A 225 17.55 6.18 18.40
C HIS A 225 17.39 7.63 17.90
N VAL A 226 16.81 7.81 16.72
CA VAL A 226 16.59 9.13 16.11
C VAL A 226 15.34 9.82 16.66
N GLY A 227 14.39 9.04 17.19
CA GLY A 227 13.04 9.51 17.49
C GLY A 227 12.33 9.97 16.23
N SER A 228 12.27 9.11 15.21
CA SER A 228 11.63 9.34 13.91
C SER A 228 10.53 8.29 13.65
N ARG A 229 9.77 8.47 12.57
CA ARG A 229 8.65 7.58 12.19
C ARG A 229 9.10 6.57 11.15
N LEU A 230 8.80 5.30 11.40
CA LEU A 230 9.02 4.18 10.49
C LEU A 230 7.67 3.54 10.12
N HIS A 231 7.49 3.22 8.86
CA HIS A 231 6.41 2.40 8.37
C HIS A 231 6.96 1.12 7.72
N VAL A 232 6.51 -0.04 8.16
CA VAL A 232 6.92 -1.34 7.61
C VAL A 232 5.94 -1.74 6.51
N CYS A 233 6.41 -1.79 5.26
CA CYS A 233 5.59 -2.18 4.13
C CYS A 233 5.23 -3.68 4.17
N HIS A 234 4.05 -4.02 3.66
CA HIS A 234 3.56 -5.38 3.33
C HIS A 234 4.13 -6.51 4.22
N LEU A 235 3.91 -6.45 5.53
CA LEU A 235 4.44 -7.38 6.51
C LEU A 235 3.94 -8.81 6.25
N SER A 236 4.82 -9.81 6.28
CA SER A 236 4.46 -11.17 5.84
C SER A 236 4.89 -12.32 6.75
N THR A 237 5.65 -12.08 7.82
CA THR A 237 6.07 -13.15 8.76
C THR A 237 5.50 -12.97 10.16
N ALA A 238 5.33 -14.08 10.89
CA ALA A 238 5.02 -14.04 12.33
C ALA A 238 6.12 -13.35 13.16
N GLY A 239 7.40 -13.52 12.81
CA GLY A 239 8.51 -12.86 13.50
C GLY A 239 8.50 -11.33 13.32
N SER A 240 8.14 -10.85 12.12
CA SER A 240 7.95 -9.43 11.83
C SER A 240 6.83 -8.84 12.68
N VAL A 241 5.72 -9.58 12.85
CA VAL A 241 4.62 -9.19 13.74
C VAL A 241 5.13 -8.98 15.16
N ASP A 242 5.91 -9.93 15.69
CA ASP A 242 6.45 -9.85 17.04
C ASP A 242 7.41 -8.66 17.22
N LEU A 243 8.24 -8.37 16.21
CA LEU A 243 9.14 -7.21 16.21
C LEU A 243 8.36 -5.89 16.24
N VAL A 244 7.31 -5.74 15.42
CA VAL A 244 6.46 -4.55 15.41
C VAL A 244 5.71 -4.40 16.74
N ARG A 245 5.17 -5.50 17.29
CA ARG A 245 4.49 -5.49 18.59
C ARG A 245 5.43 -5.10 19.71
N TRP A 246 6.64 -5.67 19.74
CA TRP A 246 7.68 -5.32 20.69
C TRP A 246 8.06 -3.84 20.62
N ALA A 247 8.21 -3.32 19.39
CA ALA A 247 8.56 -1.93 19.15
C ALA A 247 7.46 -0.96 19.64
N LYS A 248 6.20 -1.22 19.29
CA LYS A 248 5.04 -0.46 19.78
C LYS A 248 4.94 -0.51 21.30
N GLY A 249 5.18 -1.66 21.93
CA GLY A 249 5.20 -1.83 23.38
C GLY A 249 6.27 -0.98 24.10
N ARG A 250 7.30 -0.53 23.39
CA ARG A 250 8.33 0.40 23.88
C ARG A 250 8.02 1.88 23.58
N GLY A 251 6.91 2.17 22.90
CA GLY A 251 6.55 3.52 22.46
C GLY A 251 7.35 4.00 21.25
N ILE A 252 7.99 3.09 20.50
CA ILE A 252 8.67 3.43 19.25
C ILE A 252 7.61 3.78 18.20
N GLN A 253 7.82 4.86 17.45
CA GLN A 253 6.89 5.34 16.41
C GLN A 253 7.01 4.48 15.13
N VAL A 254 6.57 3.22 15.24
CA VAL A 254 6.48 2.30 14.11
C VAL A 254 5.02 1.99 13.80
N THR A 255 4.69 2.01 12.51
CA THR A 255 3.45 1.44 11.98
C THR A 255 3.77 0.36 10.96
N ALA A 256 2.80 -0.47 10.63
CA ALA A 256 2.94 -1.52 9.62
C ALA A 256 1.67 -1.65 8.78
N GLU A 257 1.84 -2.16 7.56
CA GLU A 257 0.74 -2.57 6.71
C GLU A 257 0.83 -4.06 6.36
N VAL A 258 -0.28 -4.64 5.91
CA VAL A 258 -0.36 -5.98 5.31
C VAL A 258 -1.13 -5.91 4.01
N THR A 259 -0.83 -6.79 3.06
CA THR A 259 -1.56 -6.83 1.79
C THR A 259 -2.74 -7.80 1.82
N PRO A 260 -3.78 -7.60 1.00
CA PRO A 260 -4.90 -8.54 0.90
C PRO A 260 -4.45 -9.97 0.53
N HIS A 261 -3.45 -10.12 -0.33
CA HIS A 261 -2.96 -11.44 -0.73
C HIS A 261 -2.19 -12.16 0.40
N HIS A 262 -1.48 -11.44 1.27
CA HIS A 262 -0.86 -12.02 2.48
C HIS A 262 -1.89 -12.37 3.58
N LEU A 263 -3.08 -11.79 3.52
CA LEU A 263 -4.19 -12.18 4.40
C LEU A 263 -4.93 -13.43 3.91
N LEU A 264 -4.78 -13.85 2.66
CA LEU A 264 -5.61 -14.92 2.07
C LEU A 264 -4.79 -16.13 1.60
N LEU A 265 -3.66 -15.88 0.96
CA LEU A 265 -2.94 -16.87 0.18
C LEU A 265 -1.69 -17.37 0.92
N THR A 266 -1.30 -18.61 0.62
CA THR A 266 -0.12 -19.27 1.23
C THR A 266 0.89 -19.69 0.16
N ASP A 267 2.09 -20.04 0.61
CA ASP A 267 3.21 -20.55 -0.19
C ASP A 267 2.86 -21.80 -1.02
N GLU A 268 1.85 -22.57 -0.59
CA GLU A 268 1.31 -23.74 -1.32
C GLU A 268 0.91 -23.42 -2.77
N LEU A 269 0.50 -22.18 -3.08
CA LEU A 269 0.12 -21.79 -4.44
C LEU A 269 1.31 -21.81 -5.42
N ALA A 270 2.55 -21.77 -4.92
CA ALA A 270 3.75 -21.92 -5.74
C ALA A 270 3.83 -23.30 -6.42
N ARG A 271 3.14 -24.33 -5.90
CA ARG A 271 3.07 -25.67 -6.52
C ARG A 271 2.43 -25.66 -7.91
N SER A 272 1.64 -24.63 -8.22
CA SER A 272 1.09 -24.43 -9.56
C SER A 272 2.14 -24.01 -10.59
N TYR A 273 3.32 -23.55 -10.15
CA TYR A 273 4.33 -22.87 -10.96
C TYR A 273 3.78 -21.66 -11.74
N SER A 274 2.62 -21.11 -11.36
CA SER A 274 2.04 -19.93 -12.00
C SER A 274 2.70 -18.64 -11.47
N PRO A 275 3.31 -17.81 -12.33
CA PRO A 275 3.83 -16.50 -11.94
C PRO A 275 2.81 -15.57 -11.28
N LEU A 276 1.51 -15.84 -11.39
CA LEU A 276 0.47 -15.06 -10.73
C LEU A 276 0.65 -15.03 -9.21
N TYR A 277 1.18 -16.12 -8.62
CA TYR A 277 1.43 -16.23 -7.18
C TYR A 277 2.84 -15.82 -6.76
N LYS A 278 3.64 -15.31 -7.70
CA LYS A 278 4.98 -14.79 -7.45
C LYS A 278 4.87 -13.31 -7.08
N VAL A 279 4.99 -13.02 -5.79
CA VAL A 279 4.93 -11.69 -5.17
C VAL A 279 6.15 -11.45 -4.25
N ASN A 280 6.42 -10.18 -3.92
CA ASN A 280 7.54 -9.77 -3.09
C ASN A 280 7.03 -8.78 -2.01
N PRO A 281 6.96 -9.17 -0.72
CA PRO A 281 7.41 -10.43 -0.12
C PRO A 281 6.60 -11.63 -0.59
N PRO A 282 7.13 -12.87 -0.46
CA PRO A 282 6.47 -14.05 -0.97
C PRO A 282 5.31 -14.43 -0.06
N LEU A 283 4.30 -15.08 -0.64
CA LEU A 283 3.31 -15.81 0.13
C LEU A 283 4.03 -16.81 1.04
N ARG A 284 3.68 -16.79 2.33
CA ARG A 284 4.32 -17.61 3.37
C ARG A 284 3.39 -18.72 3.86
N THR A 285 3.77 -19.35 4.96
CA THR A 285 3.02 -20.47 5.52
C THR A 285 1.64 -20.06 6.01
N ALA A 286 0.74 -21.03 6.21
CA ALA A 286 -0.56 -20.77 6.84
C ALA A 286 -0.43 -20.21 8.27
N GLU A 287 0.65 -20.53 8.99
CA GLU A 287 0.94 -19.98 10.31
C GLU A 287 1.25 -18.48 10.23
N ASP A 288 2.07 -18.06 9.27
CA ASP A 288 2.35 -16.66 9.01
C ASP A 288 1.09 -15.89 8.61
N VAL A 289 0.24 -16.46 7.74
CA VAL A 289 -1.04 -15.87 7.35
C VAL A 289 -1.95 -15.64 8.56
N GLU A 290 -2.05 -16.61 9.47
CA GLU A 290 -2.85 -16.44 10.68
C GLU A 290 -2.24 -15.40 11.63
N ALA A 291 -0.90 -15.36 11.75
CA ALA A 291 -0.22 -14.36 12.56
C ALA A 291 -0.49 -12.94 12.06
N VAL A 292 -0.43 -12.69 10.74
CA VAL A 292 -0.71 -11.37 10.17
C VAL A 292 -2.19 -10.99 10.27
N ARG A 293 -3.11 -11.95 10.14
CA ARG A 293 -4.55 -11.71 10.40
C ARG A 293 -4.79 -11.29 11.85
N GLN A 294 -4.21 -12.01 12.80
CA GLN A 294 -4.35 -11.68 14.22
C GLN A 294 -3.73 -10.33 14.54
N ALA A 295 -2.59 -10.01 13.93
CA ALA A 295 -1.90 -8.73 14.09
C ALA A 295 -2.68 -7.54 13.49
N LEU A 296 -3.41 -7.75 12.40
CA LEU A 296 -4.32 -6.74 11.87
C LEU A 296 -5.53 -6.55 12.81
N ALA A 297 -6.12 -7.63 13.31
CA ALA A 297 -7.27 -7.56 14.22
C ALA A 297 -6.92 -6.94 15.58
N ASP A 298 -5.70 -7.16 16.10
CA ASP A 298 -5.25 -6.63 17.40
C ASP A 298 -4.61 -5.22 17.34
N GLY A 299 -4.46 -4.64 16.14
CA GLY A 299 -3.88 -3.32 15.91
C GLY A 299 -2.34 -3.27 15.93
N THR A 300 -1.67 -4.43 15.97
CA THR A 300 -0.22 -4.50 15.74
C THR A 300 0.12 -4.05 14.32
N ILE A 301 -0.66 -4.46 13.33
CA ILE A 301 -0.65 -3.93 11.96
C ILE A 301 -1.73 -2.86 11.86
N ASP A 302 -1.39 -1.69 11.33
CA ASP A 302 -2.23 -0.48 11.42
C ASP A 302 -3.21 -0.36 10.26
N VAL A 303 -2.78 -0.77 9.07
CA VAL A 303 -3.51 -0.53 7.82
C VAL A 303 -3.35 -1.69 6.85
N VAL A 304 -4.17 -1.69 5.81
CA VAL A 304 -4.04 -2.59 4.66
C VAL A 304 -3.58 -1.76 3.48
N GLY A 305 -2.41 -2.10 2.92
CA GLY A 305 -1.88 -1.51 1.69
C GLY A 305 -1.96 -2.55 0.57
N THR A 306 -2.44 -2.18 -0.62
CA THR A 306 -2.74 -3.21 -1.62
C THR A 306 -1.49 -3.82 -2.24
N ASP A 307 -0.40 -3.05 -2.28
CA ASP A 307 0.77 -3.33 -3.13
C ASP A 307 0.31 -3.68 -4.56
N HIS A 308 -0.57 -2.83 -5.10
CA HIS A 308 -1.06 -3.02 -6.46
C HIS A 308 0.11 -2.85 -7.42
N ALA A 309 0.58 -3.98 -7.94
CA ALA A 309 1.79 -4.11 -8.73
C ALA A 309 1.46 -4.76 -10.09
N PRO A 310 0.83 -4.00 -11.02
CA PRO A 310 0.45 -4.48 -12.33
C PRO A 310 1.70 -4.76 -13.17
N HIS A 311 1.59 -5.74 -14.07
CA HIS A 311 2.63 -6.13 -15.01
C HIS A 311 1.99 -6.43 -16.37
N PRO A 312 2.73 -6.27 -17.48
CA PRO A 312 2.26 -6.71 -18.79
C PRO A 312 1.95 -8.21 -18.75
N LEU A 313 0.98 -8.63 -19.57
CA LEU A 313 0.52 -10.02 -19.59
C LEU A 313 1.68 -11.00 -19.81
N GLU A 314 2.63 -10.67 -20.67
CA GLU A 314 3.77 -11.51 -21.02
C GLU A 314 4.73 -11.75 -19.83
N SER A 315 4.72 -10.86 -18.84
CA SER A 315 5.51 -11.02 -17.61
C SER A 315 4.84 -11.92 -16.57
N LYS A 316 3.59 -12.30 -16.81
CA LYS A 316 2.78 -13.18 -15.95
C LYS A 316 2.33 -14.48 -16.64
N ASP A 317 2.21 -14.48 -17.96
CA ASP A 317 1.95 -15.63 -18.82
C ASP A 317 3.28 -16.21 -19.34
N CYS A 318 4.11 -16.67 -18.41
CA CYS A 318 5.43 -17.24 -18.68
C CYS A 318 5.81 -18.28 -17.61
N GLU A 319 7.01 -18.83 -17.70
CA GLU A 319 7.52 -19.75 -16.69
C GLU A 319 7.81 -19.04 -15.36
N TRP A 320 7.59 -19.74 -14.24
CA TRP A 320 7.78 -19.22 -12.88
C TRP A 320 9.08 -18.40 -12.69
N GLN A 321 10.21 -18.92 -13.19
CA GLN A 321 11.53 -18.31 -13.02
C GLN A 321 11.62 -16.95 -13.72
N ALA A 322 10.99 -16.80 -14.90
CA ALA A 322 10.95 -15.56 -15.68
C ALA A 322 9.86 -14.59 -15.18
N GLY A 323 8.84 -15.12 -14.50
CA GLY A 323 7.72 -14.36 -13.96
C GLY A 323 8.13 -13.19 -13.08
N ALA A 324 7.50 -12.04 -13.29
CA ALA A 324 7.72 -10.85 -12.47
C ALA A 324 7.01 -10.95 -11.11
N PHE A 325 7.62 -10.35 -10.08
CA PHE A 325 7.02 -10.22 -8.75
C PHE A 325 5.95 -9.14 -8.73
N GLY A 326 4.76 -9.45 -8.22
CA GLY A 326 3.69 -8.46 -7.99
C GLY A 326 2.30 -8.98 -8.38
N MET A 327 1.25 -8.35 -7.86
CA MET A 327 -0.14 -8.71 -8.14
C MET A 327 -0.99 -7.45 -8.16
N THR A 328 -2.08 -7.44 -8.93
CA THR A 328 -3.06 -6.35 -8.86
C THR A 328 -3.93 -6.50 -7.60
N GLY A 329 -4.13 -5.41 -6.86
CA GLY A 329 -4.88 -5.43 -5.59
C GLY A 329 -6.07 -4.46 -5.47
N LEU A 330 -6.02 -3.29 -6.13
CA LEU A 330 -7.02 -2.22 -5.97
C LEU A 330 -8.47 -2.69 -6.11
N GLU A 331 -8.80 -3.44 -7.16
CA GLU A 331 -10.19 -3.82 -7.45
C GLU A 331 -10.72 -4.97 -6.56
N THR A 332 -9.83 -5.69 -5.86
CA THR A 332 -10.16 -6.93 -5.14
C THR A 332 -9.92 -6.86 -3.64
N ALA A 333 -9.27 -5.79 -3.16
CA ALA A 333 -8.87 -5.65 -1.76
C ALA A 333 -10.05 -5.74 -0.78
N LEU A 334 -11.13 -4.97 -0.99
CA LEU A 334 -12.27 -4.93 -0.07
C LEU A 334 -12.99 -6.29 0.03
N PRO A 335 -13.34 -6.98 -1.07
CA PRO A 335 -13.88 -8.34 -0.99
C PRO A 335 -12.99 -9.32 -0.23
N VAL A 336 -11.67 -9.26 -0.43
CA VAL A 336 -10.72 -10.12 0.29
C VAL A 336 -10.72 -9.82 1.79
N LEU A 337 -10.78 -8.54 2.19
CA LEU A 337 -10.89 -8.17 3.60
C LEU A 337 -12.20 -8.62 4.23
N ILE A 338 -13.32 -8.52 3.49
CA ILE A 338 -14.60 -9.03 3.96
C ILE A 338 -14.51 -10.55 4.19
N GLU A 339 -13.98 -11.30 3.21
CA GLU A 339 -13.81 -12.75 3.30
C GLU A 339 -12.92 -13.16 4.49
N THR A 340 -11.77 -12.49 4.66
CA THR A 340 -10.73 -12.92 5.60
C THR A 340 -10.92 -12.37 7.01
N MET A 341 -11.42 -11.15 7.16
CA MET A 341 -11.48 -10.45 8.45
C MET A 341 -12.91 -10.32 8.99
N VAL A 342 -13.89 -9.96 8.16
CA VAL A 342 -15.27 -9.70 8.61
C VAL A 342 -16.09 -10.99 8.70
N SER A 343 -16.15 -11.76 7.62
CA SER A 343 -16.90 -13.03 7.56
C SER A 343 -16.39 -14.07 8.55
N THR A 344 -15.12 -13.97 8.97
CA THR A 344 -14.54 -14.83 9.99
C THR A 344 -14.73 -14.32 11.42
N GLY A 345 -15.34 -13.14 11.60
CA GLY A 345 -15.61 -12.52 12.90
C GLY A 345 -14.39 -11.94 13.61
N ARG A 346 -13.27 -11.72 12.89
CA ARG A 346 -12.07 -11.08 13.46
C ARG A 346 -12.21 -9.57 13.58
N MET A 347 -12.96 -8.96 12.68
CA MET A 347 -13.27 -7.54 12.66
C MET A 347 -14.76 -7.33 12.36
N SER A 348 -15.29 -6.17 12.78
CA SER A 348 -16.66 -5.72 12.49
C SER A 348 -16.68 -4.74 11.32
#